data_AF-A0A4V5LXP5-F1
#
_entry.id   AF-A0A4V5LXP5-F1
#
_cell.length_a   1.000
_cell.length_b   1.000
_cell.length_c   1.000
_cell.angle_alpha   90.00
_cell.angle_beta   90.00
_cell.angle_gamma   90.00
#
_symmetry.space_group_name_H-M   'P 1'
#
loop_
_entity.id
_entity.type
_entity.pdbx_description
1 polymer ?
#
loop_
_entity_poly.entity_id
_entity_poly.type
_entity_poly.pdbx_seq_one_letter_code
_entity_poly.pdbx_strand_id
1 'polypeptide(L)' 'MITFKISNSDWEVLKIKLQRKYNHLTDADLRYNEGEEEALLERLAKRLRRNRDYVFFTLSKELTDLDSNRL' A
#
# COMPACT_ATOMS: atom_id res chain seq x y z
N MET A 1 14.04 12.13 -2.02
CA MET A 1 13.52 10.91 -2.67
C MET A 1 12.95 10.04 -1.56
N ILE A 2 11.67 9.65 -1.66
CA ILE A 2 11.03 8.81 -0.64
C ILE A 2 11.26 7.36 -1.07
N THR A 3 12.17 6.66 -0.38
CA THR A 3 12.46 5.26 -0.67
C THR A 3 11.47 4.39 0.10
N PHE A 4 10.38 4.00 -0.56
CA PHE A 4 9.45 3.00 -0.05
C PHE A 4 9.88 1.63 -0.56
N LYS A 5 10.02 0.64 0.32
CA LYS A 5 10.28 -0.75 -0.03
C LYS A 5 9.25 -1.63 0.64
N ILE A 6 8.63 -2.52 -0.12
CA ILE A 6 7.67 -3.47 0.40
C ILE A 6 7.86 -4.82 -0.30
N SER A 7 7.96 -5.88 0.50
CA SER A 7 8.07 -7.24 -0.01
C SER A 7 6.70 -7.73 -0.51
N ASN A 8 6.68 -8.64 -1.48
CA ASN A 8 5.42 -9.23 -1.96
C ASN A 8 4.63 -9.90 -0.84
N SER A 9 5.31 -10.57 0.11
CA SER A 9 4.65 -11.22 1.25
C SER A 9 3.94 -10.22 2.16
N ASP A 10 4.55 -9.05 2.41
CA ASP A 10 3.94 -8.00 3.21
C ASP A 10 2.76 -7.38 2.47
N TRP A 11 2.92 -7.16 1.14
CA TRP A 11 1.89 -6.60 0.28
C TRP A 11 0.62 -7.45 0.25
N GLU A 12 0.70 -8.78 0.22
CA GLU A 12 -0.49 -9.65 0.24
C GLU A 12 -1.38 -9.38 1.47
N VAL A 13 -0.76 -9.18 2.64
CA VAL A 13 -1.51 -8.86 3.87
C VAL A 13 -2.00 -7.41 3.86
N LEU A 14 -1.15 -6.48 3.41
CA LEU A 14 -1.47 -5.06 3.30
C LEU A 14 -2.63 -4.79 2.33
N LYS A 15 -2.66 -5.52 1.21
CA LYS A 15 -3.72 -5.52 0.20
C LYS A 15 -5.07 -5.86 0.84
N ILE A 16 -5.14 -6.90 1.67
CA ILE A 16 -6.38 -7.28 2.35
C ILE A 16 -6.85 -6.16 3.29
N LYS A 17 -5.94 -5.54 4.05
CA LYS A 17 -6.26 -4.39 4.92
C LYS A 17 -6.77 -3.20 4.10
N LEU A 18 -6.11 -2.88 2.98
CA LEU A 18 -6.51 -1.82 2.05
C LEU A 18 -7.88 -2.07 1.43
N GLN A 19 -8.18 -3.30 1.00
CA GLN A 19 -9.50 -3.66 0.48
C GLN A 19 -10.61 -3.44 1.52
N ARG A 20 -10.37 -3.81 2.78
CA ARG A 20 -11.32 -3.61 3.88
C ARG A 20 -11.53 -2.12 4.20
N LYS A 21 -10.48 -1.31 4.11
CA LYS A 21 -10.51 0.13 4.40
C LYS A 21 -11.11 0.93 3.24
N TYR A 22 -10.85 0.50 2.01
CA TYR A 22 -11.25 1.16 0.78
C TYR A 22 -11.99 0.18 -0.12
N ASN A 23 -13.29 0.00 0.16
CA ASN A 23 -14.17 -0.91 -0.58
C ASN A 23 -14.28 -0.63 -2.09
N HIS A 24 -13.80 0.52 -2.56
CA HIS A 24 -13.80 0.93 -3.96
C HIS A 24 -12.48 0.61 -4.69
N LEU A 25 -11.44 0.14 -3.99
CA LEU A 25 -10.22 -0.32 -4.62
C LEU A 25 -10.44 -1.71 -5.18
N THR A 26 -10.15 -1.89 -6.47
CA THR A 26 -10.22 -3.19 -7.12
C THR A 26 -8.90 -3.94 -6.98
N ASP A 27 -8.91 -5.25 -7.22
CA ASP A 27 -7.69 -6.07 -7.32
C ASP A 27 -6.69 -5.51 -8.35
N ALA A 28 -7.19 -4.94 -9.45
CA ALA A 28 -6.33 -4.31 -10.45
C ALA A 28 -5.62 -3.07 -9.90
N ASP A 29 -6.30 -2.27 -9.07
CA ASP A 29 -5.74 -1.09 -8.41
C ASP A 29 -4.77 -1.44 -7.27
N LEU A 30 -4.79 -2.69 -6.82
CA LEU A 30 -3.94 -3.25 -5.78
C LEU A 30 -2.90 -4.25 -6.32
N ARG A 31 -2.73 -4.34 -7.64
CA ARG A 31 -1.70 -5.17 -8.25
C ARG A 31 -0.32 -4.55 -8.06
N TYR A 32 0.58 -5.24 -7.37
CA TYR A 32 1.93 -4.79 -7.09
C TYR A 32 2.91 -5.93 -7.30
N ASN A 33 4.11 -5.60 -7.77
CA ASN A 33 5.27 -6.48 -7.77
C ASN A 33 6.46 -5.72 -7.20
N GLU A 34 7.38 -6.43 -6.56
CA GLU A 34 8.64 -5.86 -6.07
C GLU A 34 9.38 -5.08 -7.16
N GLY A 35 9.75 -3.82 -6.86
CA GLY A 35 10.36 -2.88 -7.79
C GLY A 35 9.37 -1.89 -8.45
N GLU A 36 8.05 -2.07 -8.25
CA GLU A 36 7.01 -1.15 -8.76
C GLU A 36 6.42 -0.23 -7.67
N GLU A 37 7.15 0.03 -6.58
CA GLU A 37 6.65 0.79 -5.42
C GLU A 37 6.20 2.21 -5.80
N GLU A 38 6.99 2.90 -6.63
CA GLU A 38 6.66 4.24 -7.07
C GLU A 38 5.39 4.26 -7.93
N ALA A 39 5.23 3.28 -8.83
CA ALA A 39 4.07 3.15 -9.69
C ALA A 39 2.81 2.82 -8.89
N LEU A 40 2.93 1.95 -7.88
CA LEU A 40 1.86 1.64 -6.94
C LEU A 40 1.41 2.90 -6.17
N LEU A 41 2.35 3.66 -5.61
CA LEU A 41 2.07 4.90 -4.88
C LEU A 41 1.34 5.91 -5.78
N GLU A 42 1.79 6.10 -7.02
CA GLU A 42 1.13 7.01 -7.95
C GLU A 42 -0.28 6.55 -8.33
N ARG A 43 -0.46 5.25 -8.60
CA ARG A 43 -1.77 4.68 -8.93
C ARG A 43 -2.75 4.88 -7.77
N LEU A 44 -2.33 4.52 -6.55
CA LEU A 44 -3.14 4.69 -5.35
C LEU A 44 -3.43 6.15 -5.05
N ALA A 45 -2.46 7.06 -5.21
CA ALA A 45 -2.67 8.50 -5.04
C ALA A 45 -3.76 9.02 -5.99
N LYS A 46 -3.72 8.62 -7.27
CA LYS A 46 -4.74 8.96 -8.27
C LYS A 46 -6.11 8.36 -7.93
N ARG A 47 -6.15 7.09 -7.52
CA ARG A 47 -7.40 6.38 -7.19
C ARG A 47 -8.07 6.92 -5.93
N LEU A 48 -7.29 7.15 -4.88
CA LEU A 48 -7.77 7.67 -3.61
C LEU A 48 -8.00 9.19 -3.65
N ARG A 49 -7.59 9.88 -4.72
CA ARG A 49 -7.56 11.35 -4.84
C ARG A 49 -6.82 11.99 -3.66
N ARG A 50 -5.66 11.43 -3.31
CA ARG A 50 -4.79 11.87 -2.21
C ARG A 50 -3.36 12.13 -2.71
N ASN A 51 -2.59 12.83 -1.89
CA ASN A 51 -1.17 13.08 -2.17
C ASN A 51 -0.35 11.78 -2.01
N ARG A 52 0.76 11.69 -2.76
CA ARG A 52 1.70 10.56 -2.66
C ARG A 52 2.19 10.36 -1.23
N ASP A 53 2.47 11.44 -0.50
CA ASP A 53 2.90 11.40 0.90
C ASP A 53 1.86 10.78 1.82
N TYR A 54 0.57 11.06 1.59
CA TYR A 54 -0.51 10.46 2.37
C TYR A 54 -0.59 8.94 2.15
N VAL A 55 -0.47 8.51 0.88
CA VAL A 55 -0.47 7.08 0.55
C VAL A 55 0.76 6.41 1.14
N PHE A 56 1.94 6.99 0.97
CA PHE A 56 3.19 6.50 1.56
C PHE A 56 3.10 6.36 3.07
N PHE A 57 2.60 7.39 3.76
CA PHE A 57 2.39 7.36 5.20
C PHE A 57 1.42 6.25 5.60
N THR A 58 0.33 6.10 4.85
CA THR A 58 -0.67 5.05 5.11
C THR A 58 -0.06 3.67 4.95
N LEU A 59 0.64 3.40 3.84
CA LEU A 59 1.28 2.11 3.60
C LEU A 59 2.38 1.83 4.64
N SER A 60 3.22 2.81 4.97
CA SER A 60 4.27 2.66 5.97
C SER A 60 3.70 2.36 7.35
N LYS A 61 2.63 3.06 7.75
CA LYS A 61 1.93 2.81 9.02
C LYS A 61 1.37 1.40 9.06
N GLU A 62 0.62 1.00 8.03
CA GLU A 62 -0.01 -0.32 7.97
C GLU A 62 1.04 -1.45 7.93
N LEU A 63 2.21 -1.20 7.31
CA LEU A 63 3.36 -2.11 7.32
C LEU A 63 3.96 -2.26 8.73
N THR A 64 4.16 -1.17 9.47
CA THR A 64 4.58 -1.23 10.88
C THR A 64 3.55 -1.96 11.75
N ASP A 65 2.26 -1.75 11.49
CA ASP A 65 1.16 -2.47 12.14
C ASP A 65 1.16 -3.98 11.81
N LEU A 66 1.71 -4.41 10.66
CA LEU A 66 1.85 -5.84 10.35
C LEU A 66 2.92 -6.50 11.22
N ASP A 67 4.04 -5.81 11.45
CA ASP A 67 5.11 -6.28 12.31
C ASP A 67 4.66 -6.31 13.79
N SER A 68 3.96 -5.25 14.22
CA SER A 68 3.54 -5.08 15.61
C SER A 68 2.36 -5.97 16.05
N ASN A 69 1.63 -6.59 15.12
CA ASN A 69 0.46 -7.42 15.43
C ASN A 69 0.74 -8.94 15.29
N ARG A 70 2.02 -9.34 15.23
CA ARG A 70 2.46 -10.73 15.44
C ARG A 70 2.52 -11.01 16.94
N LEU A 71 1.35 -11.18 17.57
CA LEU A 71 1.21 -11.77 18.90
C LEU A 71 1.08 -13.29 18.79
#